data_AF-A0A6M3LCT5-F1
#
_entry.id   AF-A0A6M3LCT5-F1
#
_cell.length_a   1.000
_cell.length_b   1.000
_cell.length_c   1.000
_cell.angle_alpha   90.00
_cell.angle_beta   90.00
_cell.angle_gamma   90.00
#
_symmetry.space_group_name_H-M   'P 1'
#
loop_
_entity.id
_entity.type
_entity.pdbx_description
1 polymer ?
#
loop_
_entity_poly.entity_id
_entity_poly.type
_entity_poly.pdbx_seq_one_letter_code
_entity_poly.pdbx_strand_id
1 'polypeptide(L)'
;MDDEEYQKLGFIQSVNLGGVVDVDRVIGWLQNFQVNLKTIGFKSVSDLPKIEGSALVIDKSMASTKFFEQIHHLKDYHGVIICCDRALYQIIPYIFPSKEDKLRVVETQNNYSFISPNGTRPPDAPTYVCNLDSSSLCLSFFDRPDVKRVMDKVTAVFSVTTNPLTIRHFHGKRYFFTPYMMGLTDTLQFKSGTPYIRTGGQVASFAWVLAYALGAKTIGTFGITHSFDSMAETEYPGAAHERIEGLYGTCWQDQTYRFYNDTYLKLIREGKKDGVETINCSKAGLLYNSNVIDMSLQEYVEKYE
;
A
#
# COMPACT_ATOMS: atom_id res chain seq x y z
N MET A 1 18.89 -19.46 -5.52
CA MET A 1 18.44 -18.96 -4.21
C MET A 1 18.30 -20.21 -3.35
N ASP A 2 19.20 -20.38 -2.39
CA ASP A 2 19.18 -21.57 -1.52
C ASP A 2 18.08 -21.42 -0.45
N ASP A 3 17.73 -22.54 0.19
CA ASP A 3 16.72 -22.59 1.24
C ASP A 3 17.09 -21.74 2.48
N GLU A 4 18.36 -21.31 2.60
CA GLU A 4 18.88 -20.54 3.72
C GLU A 4 18.51 -19.04 3.60
N GLU A 5 18.49 -18.48 2.38
CA GLU A 5 17.90 -17.16 2.12
C GLU A 5 16.37 -17.15 2.32
N TYR A 6 15.68 -18.25 2.00
CA TYR A 6 14.23 -18.39 2.24
C TYR A 6 13.88 -18.47 3.73
N GLN A 7 14.71 -19.12 4.55
CA GLN A 7 14.48 -19.22 5.99
C GLN A 7 14.75 -17.92 6.75
N LYS A 8 15.63 -17.04 6.25
CA LYS A 8 15.88 -15.71 6.86
C LYS A 8 14.66 -14.79 6.83
N LEU A 9 13.75 -14.98 5.86
CA LEU A 9 12.46 -14.27 5.78
C LEU A 9 11.35 -14.88 6.68
N GLY A 10 11.66 -15.96 7.39
CA GLY A 10 10.70 -16.89 7.99
C GLY A 10 10.41 -16.75 9.49
N PHE A 11 10.73 -15.64 10.16
CA PHE A 11 10.45 -15.50 11.59
C PHE A 11 9.45 -14.40 11.92
N ILE A 12 8.22 -14.82 12.23
CA ILE A 12 7.29 -14.26 13.25
C ILE A 12 6.12 -15.26 13.29
N GLN A 13 5.76 -15.75 14.47
CA GLN A 13 4.57 -16.59 14.67
C GLN A 13 3.33 -15.95 14.02
N SER A 14 2.50 -16.77 13.36
CA SER A 14 1.13 -16.39 13.04
C SER A 14 0.41 -16.07 14.34
N VAL A 15 0.27 -14.79 14.65
CA VAL A 15 -0.61 -14.37 15.73
C VAL A 15 -2.00 -14.36 15.11
N ASN A 16 -2.81 -15.31 15.59
CA ASN A 16 -4.25 -15.34 15.43
C ASN A 16 -4.76 -13.90 15.48
N LEU A 17 -5.30 -13.38 14.36
CA LEU A 17 -6.30 -12.32 14.47
C LEU A 17 -7.30 -12.86 15.48
N GLY A 18 -7.52 -12.20 16.61
CA GLY A 18 -8.39 -12.67 17.68
C GLY A 18 -9.87 -12.85 17.28
N GLY A 19 -10.18 -12.89 15.98
CA GLY A 19 -11.44 -13.33 15.43
C GLY A 19 -11.24 -14.67 14.73
N VAL A 20 -12.15 -15.61 15.00
CA VAL A 20 -12.36 -16.83 14.21
C VAL A 20 -12.15 -16.49 12.74
N VAL A 21 -11.19 -17.16 12.08
CA VAL A 21 -11.06 -17.05 10.62
C VAL A 21 -12.40 -17.47 10.05
N ASP A 22 -13.13 -16.49 9.52
CA ASP A 22 -14.43 -16.70 8.92
C ASP A 22 -14.25 -17.69 7.76
N VAL A 23 -14.80 -18.88 7.92
CA VAL A 23 -14.69 -19.97 6.95
C VAL A 23 -15.24 -19.53 5.59
N ASP A 24 -16.26 -18.67 5.59
CA ASP A 24 -16.86 -18.16 4.36
C ASP A 24 -15.86 -17.26 3.60
N ARG A 25 -15.02 -16.48 4.30
CA ARG A 25 -13.96 -15.71 3.66
C ARG A 25 -12.91 -16.62 3.02
N VAL A 26 -12.51 -17.69 3.71
CA VAL A 26 -11.54 -18.66 3.15
C VAL A 26 -12.11 -19.35 1.93
N ILE A 27 -13.38 -19.75 1.96
CA ILE A 27 -14.07 -20.33 0.80
C ILE A 27 -14.08 -19.32 -0.36
N GLY A 28 -14.43 -18.06 -0.09
CA GLY A 28 -14.40 -16.99 -1.10
C GLY A 28 -13.00 -16.79 -1.72
N TRP A 29 -11.95 -16.83 -0.91
CA TRP A 29 -10.56 -16.78 -1.39
C TRP A 29 -10.21 -17.93 -2.32
N LEU A 30 -10.59 -19.15 -1.96
CA LEU A 30 -10.33 -20.35 -2.77
C LEU A 30 -11.14 -20.35 -4.07
N GLN A 31 -12.39 -19.87 -4.04
CA GLN A 31 -13.21 -19.69 -5.23
C GLN A 31 -12.59 -18.66 -6.19
N ASN A 32 -12.18 -17.50 -5.68
CA ASN A 32 -11.48 -16.48 -6.46
C ASN A 32 -10.21 -17.05 -7.09
N PHE A 33 -9.38 -17.73 -6.29
CA PHE A 33 -8.16 -18.38 -6.76
C PHE A 33 -8.43 -19.34 -7.91
N GLN A 34 -9.43 -20.23 -7.76
CA GLN A 34 -9.77 -21.20 -8.78
C GLN A 34 -10.20 -20.52 -10.09
N VAL A 35 -10.97 -19.44 -10.02
CA VAL A 35 -11.39 -18.66 -11.20
C VAL A 35 -10.19 -17.96 -11.84
N ASN A 36 -9.34 -17.31 -11.05
CA ASN A 36 -8.17 -16.58 -11.54
C ASN A 36 -7.18 -17.53 -12.23
N LEU A 37 -6.89 -18.67 -11.61
CA LEU A 37 -6.00 -19.69 -12.15
C LEU A 37 -6.49 -20.22 -13.51
N LYS A 38 -7.81 -20.45 -13.65
CA LYS A 38 -8.40 -21.00 -14.87
C LYS A 38 -8.57 -19.98 -16.00
N THR A 39 -8.77 -18.70 -15.68
CA THR A 39 -9.28 -17.72 -16.66
C THR A 39 -8.38 -16.51 -16.91
N ILE A 40 -7.40 -16.25 -16.04
CA ILE A 40 -6.53 -15.07 -16.12
C ILE A 40 -5.07 -15.47 -16.34
N GLY A 41 -4.61 -16.50 -15.61
CA GLY A 41 -3.18 -16.84 -15.55
C GLY A 41 -2.40 -15.82 -14.71
N PHE A 42 -1.15 -16.16 -14.37
CA PHE A 42 -0.34 -15.37 -13.43
C PHE A 42 1.02 -15.02 -14.02
N LYS A 43 1.29 -13.72 -14.14
CA LYS A 43 2.64 -13.18 -14.29
C LYS A 43 3.20 -12.89 -12.89
N SER A 44 4.36 -13.42 -12.56
CA SER A 44 4.88 -13.37 -11.19
C SER A 44 5.45 -11.99 -10.86
N VAL A 45 5.24 -11.50 -9.62
CA VAL A 45 5.96 -10.32 -9.09
C VAL A 45 7.49 -10.45 -9.13
N SER A 46 8.03 -11.66 -9.26
CA SER A 46 9.46 -11.87 -9.50
C SER A 46 9.95 -11.24 -10.81
N ASP A 47 9.05 -11.01 -11.77
CA ASP A 47 9.34 -10.40 -13.07
C ASP A 47 9.27 -8.85 -13.03
N LEU A 48 9.05 -8.26 -11.85
CA LEU A 48 9.09 -6.80 -11.67
C LEU A 48 10.54 -6.30 -11.61
N PRO A 49 10.83 -5.11 -12.17
CA PRO A 49 12.16 -4.54 -12.10
C PRO A 49 12.57 -4.23 -10.66
N LYS A 50 13.86 -4.35 -10.37
CA LYS A 50 14.43 -3.94 -9.09
C LYS A 50 14.38 -2.41 -8.95
N ILE A 51 14.26 -1.95 -7.71
CA ILE A 51 14.25 -0.54 -7.34
C ILE A 51 15.68 -0.12 -7.01
N GLU A 52 16.28 0.67 -7.88
CA GLU A 52 17.62 1.26 -7.72
C GLU A 52 17.51 2.61 -6.97
N GLY A 53 17.03 2.61 -5.72
CA GLY A 53 16.90 3.84 -4.94
C GLY A 53 15.80 3.83 -3.90
N SER A 54 15.06 4.95 -3.85
CA SER A 54 13.98 5.18 -2.91
C SER A 54 12.63 4.71 -3.48
N ALA A 55 11.73 4.30 -2.58
CA ALA A 55 10.34 4.04 -2.91
C ALA A 55 9.42 4.74 -1.90
N LEU A 56 8.34 5.32 -2.38
CA LEU A 56 7.30 5.90 -1.55
C LEU A 56 6.05 5.01 -1.54
N VAL A 57 5.78 4.41 -0.40
CA VAL A 57 4.56 3.64 -0.14
C VAL A 57 3.46 4.59 0.31
N ILE A 58 2.33 4.59 -0.39
CA ILE A 58 1.20 5.48 -0.11
C ILE A 58 -0.03 4.66 0.21
N ASP A 59 -0.67 4.95 1.34
CA ASP A 59 -2.00 4.43 1.66
C ASP A 59 -3.01 5.58 1.81
N LYS A 60 -4.29 5.24 1.82
CA LYS A 60 -5.37 6.17 2.11
C LYS A 60 -5.33 6.49 3.60
N SER A 61 -4.85 7.68 3.94
CA SER A 61 -4.95 8.16 5.33
C SER A 61 -6.41 8.25 5.76
N MET A 62 -6.73 7.64 6.90
CA MET A 62 -8.00 7.90 7.58
C MET A 62 -7.91 9.17 8.44
N ALA A 63 -6.71 9.52 8.93
CA ALA A 63 -6.41 10.83 9.50
C ALA A 63 -6.10 11.84 8.38
N SER A 64 -7.16 12.40 7.81
CA SER A 64 -7.15 12.99 6.46
C SER A 64 -6.53 14.37 6.37
N THR A 65 -6.50 15.15 7.46
CA THR A 65 -6.14 16.58 7.40
C THR A 65 -4.68 16.78 6.95
N LYS A 66 -3.74 16.08 7.58
CA LYS A 66 -2.30 16.19 7.27
C LYS A 66 -1.88 15.57 5.95
N PHE A 67 -2.69 14.64 5.44
CA PHE A 67 -2.47 14.05 4.13
C PHE A 67 -2.68 15.08 3.02
N PHE A 68 -3.82 15.78 3.02
CA PHE A 68 -4.12 16.76 1.97
C PHE A 68 -3.24 18.02 2.02
N GLU A 69 -2.74 18.39 3.19
CA GLU A 69 -1.74 19.47 3.32
C GLU A 69 -0.45 19.18 2.53
N GLN A 70 -0.03 17.91 2.45
CA GLN A 70 1.29 17.54 1.94
C GLN A 70 1.26 16.86 0.55
N ILE A 71 0.15 16.23 0.16
CA ILE A 71 0.05 15.40 -1.05
C ILE A 71 0.51 16.10 -2.34
N HIS A 72 0.46 17.43 -2.38
CA HIS A 72 0.85 18.23 -3.54
C HIS A 72 2.36 18.14 -3.87
N HIS A 73 3.21 17.76 -2.91
CA HIS A 73 4.64 17.52 -3.14
C HIS A 73 4.90 16.26 -3.99
N LEU A 74 3.92 15.36 -4.16
CA LEU A 74 4.07 14.17 -5.00
C LEU A 74 4.35 14.49 -6.47
N LYS A 75 3.98 15.69 -6.93
CA LYS A 75 4.23 16.13 -8.32
C LYS A 75 5.72 16.25 -8.64
N ASP A 76 6.54 16.45 -7.61
CA ASP A 76 7.99 16.67 -7.67
C ASP A 76 8.75 15.37 -7.35
N TYR A 77 8.07 14.27 -7.00
CA TYR A 77 8.72 12.98 -6.69
C TYR A 77 8.91 12.10 -7.93
N HIS A 78 10.16 11.84 -8.29
CA HIS A 78 10.52 11.07 -9.48
C HIS A 78 10.85 9.59 -9.20
N GLY A 79 10.91 9.19 -7.92
CA GLY A 79 11.13 7.82 -7.51
C GLY A 79 9.93 6.89 -7.73
N VAL A 80 10.06 5.66 -7.23
CA VAL A 80 9.03 4.62 -7.37
C VAL A 80 7.89 4.87 -6.39
N ILE A 81 6.65 4.89 -6.88
CA ILE A 81 5.47 4.99 -6.02
C ILE A 81 4.79 3.62 -5.93
N ILE A 82 4.49 3.17 -4.72
CA ILE A 82 3.68 1.96 -4.47
C ILE A 82 2.43 2.38 -3.70
N CYS A 83 1.29 2.47 -4.37
CA CYS A 83 0.04 2.89 -3.75
C CYS A 83 -0.83 1.69 -3.35
N CYS A 84 -1.50 1.80 -2.21
CA CYS A 84 -2.40 0.78 -1.68
C CYS A 84 -3.82 1.05 -2.15
N ASP A 85 -4.43 0.10 -2.89
CA ASP A 85 -5.83 0.14 -3.32
C ASP A 85 -6.29 1.55 -3.74
N ARG A 86 -7.17 2.12 -2.91
CA ARG A 86 -7.89 3.38 -3.04
C ARG A 86 -6.98 4.61 -2.98
N ALA A 87 -5.75 4.50 -2.48
CA ALA A 87 -4.80 5.61 -2.47
C ALA A 87 -4.53 6.15 -3.88
N LEU A 88 -4.61 5.29 -4.91
CA LEU A 88 -4.33 5.68 -6.29
C LEU A 88 -5.21 6.86 -6.75
N TYR A 89 -6.53 6.83 -6.53
CA TYR A 89 -7.39 7.91 -7.05
C TYR A 89 -7.14 9.24 -6.35
N GLN A 90 -6.63 9.23 -5.11
CA GLN A 90 -6.29 10.45 -4.38
C GLN A 90 -5.02 11.09 -4.92
N ILE A 91 -4.06 10.28 -5.38
CA ILE A 91 -2.77 10.79 -5.87
C ILE A 91 -2.80 11.12 -7.37
N ILE A 92 -3.72 10.54 -8.16
CA ILE A 92 -3.83 10.79 -9.62
C ILE A 92 -3.73 12.26 -10.02
N PRO A 93 -4.42 13.22 -9.36
CA PRO A 93 -4.33 14.63 -9.74
C PRO A 93 -2.91 15.21 -9.66
N TYR A 94 -2.04 14.61 -8.86
CA TYR A 94 -0.67 15.08 -8.60
C TYR A 94 0.37 14.33 -9.44
N ILE A 95 0.15 13.05 -9.73
CA ILE A 95 1.09 12.22 -10.50
C ILE A 95 0.71 12.05 -11.98
N PHE A 96 -0.57 12.21 -12.33
CA PHE A 96 -1.11 12.10 -13.69
C PHE A 96 -2.17 13.18 -14.00
N PRO A 97 -1.86 14.47 -13.81
CA PRO A 97 -2.85 15.55 -13.91
C PRO A 97 -3.55 15.58 -15.29
N SER A 98 -4.88 15.55 -15.30
CA SER A 98 -5.68 15.94 -16.46
C SER A 98 -5.69 17.46 -16.64
N LYS A 99 -6.31 17.95 -17.73
CA LYS A 99 -6.54 19.40 -17.88
C LYS A 99 -7.49 19.92 -16.80
N GLU A 100 -8.53 19.16 -16.46
CA GLU A 100 -9.49 19.48 -15.40
C GLU A 100 -8.85 19.42 -14.02
N ASP A 101 -7.97 18.44 -13.76
CA ASP A 101 -7.23 18.34 -12.50
C ASP A 101 -6.37 19.59 -12.29
N LYS A 102 -5.70 20.08 -13.35
CA LYS A 102 -4.93 21.33 -13.28
C LYS A 102 -5.79 22.52 -12.89
N LEU A 103 -7.05 22.59 -13.32
CA LEU A 103 -7.98 23.66 -12.96
C LEU A 103 -8.46 23.53 -11.51
N ARG A 104 -8.81 22.32 -11.06
CA ARG A 104 -9.26 22.05 -9.68
C ARG A 104 -8.17 22.24 -8.64
N VAL A 105 -6.96 21.80 -8.94
CA VAL A 105 -5.79 21.97 -8.08
C VAL A 105 -5.55 23.46 -7.83
N VAL A 106 -5.70 24.32 -8.85
CA VAL A 106 -5.61 25.78 -8.72
C VAL A 106 -6.69 26.36 -7.79
N GLU A 107 -7.93 25.87 -7.84
CA GLU A 107 -8.99 26.32 -6.93
C GLU A 107 -8.74 25.94 -5.45
N THR A 108 -8.27 24.71 -5.19
CA THR A 108 -7.90 24.29 -3.83
C THR A 108 -6.63 24.99 -3.31
N GLN A 109 -5.70 25.34 -4.21
CA GLN A 109 -4.47 26.09 -3.90
C GLN A 109 -4.73 27.58 -3.62
N ASN A 110 -5.87 28.15 -4.00
CA ASN A 110 -6.24 29.52 -3.62
C ASN A 110 -6.57 29.67 -2.11
N ASN A 111 -6.80 28.56 -1.38
CA ASN A 111 -6.89 28.55 0.08
C ASN A 111 -5.58 28.16 0.79
N TYR A 112 -4.55 27.72 0.05
CA TYR A 112 -3.23 27.32 0.57
C TYR A 112 -2.16 27.72 -0.45
N SER A 113 -1.54 28.88 -0.23
CA SER A 113 -0.65 29.55 -1.18
C SER A 113 0.69 28.84 -1.39
N PHE A 114 0.80 27.91 -2.34
CA PHE A 114 2.08 27.43 -2.87
C PHE A 114 1.99 27.08 -4.37
N ILE A 115 2.74 27.84 -5.19
CA ILE A 115 2.79 27.74 -6.65
C ILE A 115 3.98 26.86 -7.08
N SER A 116 3.72 25.89 -7.97
CA SER A 116 4.57 25.67 -9.16
C SER A 116 3.70 25.06 -10.27
N PRO A 117 3.50 25.75 -11.42
CA PRO A 117 2.66 25.27 -12.53
C PRO A 117 3.37 24.27 -13.45
N ASN A 118 4.66 23.97 -13.19
CA ASN A 118 5.55 23.36 -14.19
C ASN A 118 6.12 22.00 -13.78
N GLY A 119 5.82 21.48 -12.58
CA GLY A 119 6.20 20.13 -12.19
C GLY A 119 5.26 19.11 -12.83
N THR A 120 5.76 18.30 -13.76
CA THR A 120 5.10 17.05 -14.17
C THR A 120 6.09 15.92 -13.99
N ARG A 121 5.77 15.01 -13.06
CA ARG A 121 6.51 13.76 -12.87
C ARG A 121 6.79 13.08 -14.22
N PRO A 122 8.00 12.57 -14.46
CA PRO A 122 8.34 11.84 -15.67
C PRO A 122 7.34 10.68 -15.89
N PRO A 123 6.78 10.52 -17.11
CA PRO A 123 5.75 9.52 -17.40
C PRO A 123 6.25 8.07 -17.26
N ASP A 124 7.55 7.87 -17.14
CA ASP A 124 8.26 6.60 -17.04
C ASP A 124 8.58 6.16 -15.60
N ALA A 125 8.46 7.06 -14.62
CA ALA A 125 8.71 6.71 -13.22
C ALA A 125 7.69 5.64 -12.74
N PRO A 126 8.13 4.45 -12.27
CA PRO A 126 7.21 3.36 -12.00
C PRO A 126 6.17 3.71 -10.93
N THR A 127 4.93 3.33 -11.20
CA THR A 127 3.84 3.41 -10.22
C THR A 127 3.16 2.05 -10.14
N TYR A 128 3.20 1.46 -8.95
CA TYR A 128 2.54 0.20 -8.63
C TYR A 128 1.26 0.45 -7.83
N VAL A 129 0.18 -0.26 -8.17
CA VAL A 129 -1.03 -0.32 -7.35
C VAL A 129 -1.19 -1.72 -6.76
N CYS A 130 -1.11 -1.81 -5.44
CA CYS A 130 -1.20 -3.06 -4.70
C CYS A 130 -2.64 -3.32 -4.27
N ASN A 131 -3.12 -4.55 -4.45
CA ASN A 131 -4.43 -4.97 -3.97
C ASN A 131 -4.41 -6.40 -3.41
N LEU A 132 -4.97 -6.53 -2.21
CA LEU A 132 -5.10 -7.81 -1.50
C LEU A 132 -6.55 -8.28 -1.39
N ASP A 133 -7.50 -7.42 -1.71
CA ASP A 133 -8.90 -7.65 -1.36
C ASP A 133 -9.56 -8.66 -2.29
N SER A 134 -10.16 -9.66 -1.68
CA SER A 134 -10.99 -10.67 -2.32
C SER A 134 -12.44 -10.24 -2.53
N SER A 135 -12.86 -9.18 -1.84
CA SER A 135 -14.21 -8.65 -1.89
C SER A 135 -14.44 -7.89 -3.20
N SER A 136 -15.71 -7.74 -3.58
CA SER A 136 -16.10 -6.90 -4.71
C SER A 136 -16.03 -5.41 -4.40
N LEU A 137 -15.71 -4.98 -3.17
CA LEU A 137 -15.64 -3.56 -2.80
C LEU A 137 -14.61 -2.82 -3.67
N CYS A 138 -13.49 -3.47 -3.96
CA CYS A 138 -12.44 -2.89 -4.81
C CYS A 138 -12.88 -2.67 -6.26
N LEU A 139 -13.96 -3.32 -6.72
CA LEU A 139 -14.51 -3.06 -8.05
C LEU A 139 -14.89 -1.59 -8.20
N SER A 140 -15.55 -1.01 -7.19
CA SER A 140 -15.98 0.39 -7.21
C SER A 140 -14.81 1.38 -7.35
N PHE A 141 -13.63 0.99 -6.89
CA PHE A 141 -12.41 1.78 -7.00
C PHE A 141 -11.81 1.70 -8.41
N PHE A 142 -11.61 0.49 -8.94
CA PHE A 142 -11.06 0.32 -10.27
C PHE A 142 -12.04 0.72 -11.39
N ASP A 143 -13.34 0.81 -11.08
CA ASP A 143 -14.34 1.23 -12.05
C ASP A 143 -14.40 2.76 -12.27
N ARG A 144 -13.75 3.54 -11.40
CA ARG A 144 -13.77 5.01 -11.48
C ARG A 144 -13.16 5.54 -12.78
N PRO A 145 -13.75 6.58 -13.39
CA PRO A 145 -13.24 7.15 -14.64
C PRO A 145 -11.80 7.68 -14.56
N ASP A 146 -11.43 8.30 -13.44
CA ASP A 146 -10.10 8.84 -13.19
C ASP A 146 -9.04 7.72 -13.11
N VAL A 147 -9.35 6.62 -12.42
CA VAL A 147 -8.49 5.43 -12.34
C VAL A 147 -8.36 4.76 -13.70
N LYS A 148 -9.48 4.51 -14.40
CA LYS A 148 -9.48 3.91 -15.74
C LYS A 148 -8.57 4.66 -16.72
N ARG A 149 -8.57 5.99 -16.68
CA ARG A 149 -7.73 6.85 -17.54
C ARG A 149 -6.23 6.59 -17.39
N VAL A 150 -5.77 6.11 -16.22
CA VAL A 150 -4.34 5.95 -15.92
C VAL A 150 -3.88 4.50 -15.84
N MET A 151 -4.75 3.51 -16.03
CA MET A 151 -4.40 2.09 -15.85
C MET A 151 -3.24 1.64 -16.74
N ASP A 152 -3.13 2.14 -17.96
CA ASP A 152 -2.00 1.83 -18.86
C ASP A 152 -0.65 2.39 -18.39
N LYS A 153 -0.68 3.36 -17.46
CA LYS A 153 0.50 4.01 -16.87
C LYS A 153 0.90 3.41 -15.54
N VAL A 154 0.06 2.56 -14.96
CA VAL A 154 0.31 1.93 -13.66
C VAL A 154 0.40 0.41 -13.81
N THR A 155 1.19 -0.21 -12.96
CA THR A 155 1.27 -1.68 -12.89
C THR A 155 0.54 -2.17 -11.65
N ALA A 156 -0.48 -3.00 -11.82
CA ALA A 156 -1.18 -3.60 -10.69
C ALA A 156 -0.46 -4.84 -10.18
N VAL A 157 -0.41 -4.96 -8.86
CA VAL A 157 0.09 -6.14 -8.15
C VAL A 157 -1.05 -6.71 -7.31
N PHE A 158 -1.54 -7.87 -7.73
CA PHE A 158 -2.70 -8.54 -7.15
C PHE A 158 -2.29 -9.78 -6.36
N SER A 159 -3.03 -10.07 -5.30
CA SER A 159 -3.05 -11.42 -4.75
C SER A 159 -3.65 -12.39 -5.78
N VAL A 160 -3.16 -13.64 -5.83
CA VAL A 160 -3.82 -14.71 -6.60
C VAL A 160 -5.26 -14.98 -6.13
N THR A 161 -5.65 -14.52 -4.94
CA THR A 161 -7.00 -14.61 -4.36
C THR A 161 -7.85 -13.34 -4.51
N THR A 162 -7.33 -12.28 -5.15
CA THR A 162 -8.09 -11.05 -5.44
C THR A 162 -9.34 -11.38 -6.24
N ASN A 163 -10.40 -10.59 -6.04
CA ASN A 163 -11.65 -10.77 -6.78
C ASN A 163 -11.43 -10.79 -8.31
N PRO A 164 -11.92 -11.81 -9.03
CA PRO A 164 -11.71 -11.94 -10.47
C PRO A 164 -12.28 -10.77 -11.28
N LEU A 165 -13.38 -10.15 -10.84
CA LEU A 165 -13.96 -8.99 -11.51
C LEU A 165 -13.06 -7.76 -11.37
N THR A 166 -12.47 -7.56 -10.20
CA THR A 166 -11.48 -6.50 -9.96
C THR A 166 -10.29 -6.63 -10.93
N ILE A 167 -9.73 -7.82 -11.08
CA ILE A 167 -8.60 -8.07 -11.99
C ILE A 167 -8.98 -7.85 -13.45
N ARG A 168 -10.23 -8.17 -13.83
CA ARG A 168 -10.73 -8.00 -15.20
C ARG A 168 -11.03 -6.54 -15.55
N HIS A 169 -11.46 -5.74 -14.58
CA HIS A 169 -11.68 -4.30 -14.79
C HIS A 169 -10.36 -3.53 -14.93
N PHE A 170 -9.24 -4.08 -14.43
CA PHE A 170 -7.92 -3.50 -14.63
C PHE A 170 -7.30 -3.95 -15.97
N HIS A 171 -7.15 -3.01 -16.91
CA HIS A 171 -6.63 -3.29 -18.26
C HIS A 171 -5.12 -3.03 -18.43
N GLY A 172 -4.46 -2.44 -17.43
CA GLY A 172 -3.01 -2.21 -17.45
C GLY A 172 -2.18 -3.48 -17.23
N LYS A 173 -0.88 -3.29 -16.95
CA LYS A 173 0.05 -4.40 -16.63
C LYS A 173 -0.31 -5.02 -15.27
N ARG A 174 -0.31 -6.34 -15.18
CA ARG A 174 -0.73 -7.09 -13.98
C ARG A 174 0.32 -8.10 -13.57
N TYR A 175 0.61 -8.14 -12.28
CA TYR A 175 1.54 -9.06 -11.65
C TYR A 175 0.89 -9.66 -10.41
N PHE A 176 1.32 -10.86 -10.03
CA PHE A 176 0.66 -11.67 -9.03
C PHE A 176 1.64 -12.29 -8.04
N PHE A 177 1.15 -12.48 -6.83
CA PHE A 177 1.87 -13.16 -5.75
C PHE A 177 0.88 -14.01 -4.93
N THR A 178 1.40 -15.01 -4.22
CA THR A 178 0.61 -15.83 -3.30
C THR A 178 0.62 -15.18 -1.91
N PRO A 179 -0.51 -14.81 -1.31
CA PRO A 179 -0.50 -14.33 0.06
C PRO A 179 -0.17 -15.48 1.02
N TYR A 180 0.53 -15.17 2.11
CA TYR A 180 0.67 -16.14 3.21
C TYR A 180 -0.72 -16.47 3.79
N MET A 181 -1.11 -17.73 3.70
CA MET A 181 -2.43 -18.24 4.10
C MET A 181 -2.30 -19.52 4.93
N MET A 182 -1.44 -19.48 5.96
CA MET A 182 -1.19 -20.64 6.84
C MET A 182 -0.94 -21.91 6.01
N GLY A 183 -1.58 -23.04 6.34
CA GLY A 183 -1.43 -24.32 5.66
C GLY A 183 -1.91 -24.39 4.20
N LEU A 184 -2.47 -23.30 3.64
CA LEU A 184 -2.84 -23.24 2.22
C LEU A 184 -1.73 -22.66 1.34
N THR A 185 -0.74 -21.98 1.93
CA THR A 185 0.28 -21.21 1.19
C THR A 185 0.99 -22.07 0.15
N ASP A 186 1.54 -23.22 0.56
CA ASP A 186 2.34 -24.08 -0.31
C ASP A 186 1.51 -24.63 -1.48
N THR A 187 0.25 -24.98 -1.23
CA THR A 187 -0.65 -25.49 -2.28
C THR A 187 -0.99 -24.40 -3.29
N LEU A 188 -1.28 -23.18 -2.83
CA LEU A 188 -1.60 -22.05 -3.71
C LEU A 188 -0.36 -21.60 -4.49
N GLN A 189 0.80 -21.56 -3.84
CA GLN A 189 2.08 -21.24 -4.46
C GLN A 189 2.42 -22.26 -5.55
N PHE A 190 2.39 -23.56 -5.23
CA PHE A 190 2.67 -24.63 -6.18
C PHE A 190 1.76 -24.54 -7.42
N LYS A 191 0.47 -24.28 -7.22
CA LYS A 191 -0.49 -24.19 -8.33
C LYS A 191 -0.37 -22.90 -9.14
N SER A 192 0.00 -21.79 -8.51
CA SER A 192 0.09 -20.50 -9.19
C SER A 192 1.43 -20.25 -9.86
N GLY A 193 2.50 -20.89 -9.39
CA GLY A 193 3.87 -20.59 -9.82
C GLY A 193 4.35 -19.20 -9.39
N THR A 194 3.70 -18.58 -8.41
CA THR A 194 4.05 -17.23 -7.91
C THR A 194 4.73 -17.31 -6.54
N PRO A 195 5.67 -16.40 -6.20
CA PRO A 195 6.26 -16.38 -4.87
C PRO A 195 5.19 -16.05 -3.83
N TYR A 196 5.36 -16.58 -2.62
CA TYR A 196 4.52 -16.14 -1.52
C TYR A 196 5.07 -14.86 -0.90
N ILE A 197 4.19 -13.98 -0.42
CA ILE A 197 4.55 -12.77 0.32
C ILE A 197 3.72 -12.71 1.59
N ARG A 198 4.39 -12.44 2.71
CA ARG A 198 3.73 -12.16 3.99
C ARG A 198 3.26 -10.72 4.00
N THR A 199 1.96 -10.52 3.90
CA THR A 199 1.34 -9.20 3.70
C THR A 199 1.14 -8.40 4.99
N GLY A 200 1.31 -8.99 6.18
CA GLY A 200 1.04 -8.31 7.45
C GLY A 200 -0.44 -8.05 7.74
N GLY A 201 -1.36 -8.60 6.95
CA GLY A 201 -2.81 -8.51 7.17
C GLY A 201 -3.50 -7.30 6.57
N GLN A 202 -2.76 -6.40 5.90
CA GLN A 202 -3.28 -5.20 5.24
C GLN A 202 -2.41 -4.81 4.02
N VAL A 203 -2.95 -3.97 3.13
CA VAL A 203 -2.28 -3.62 1.86
C VAL A 203 -1.05 -2.75 2.07
N ALA A 204 -1.06 -1.85 3.05
CA ALA A 204 0.09 -1.01 3.39
C ALA A 204 1.34 -1.81 3.74
N SER A 205 1.21 -2.80 4.63
CA SER A 205 2.30 -3.69 5.01
C SER A 205 2.80 -4.51 3.81
N PHE A 206 1.89 -4.99 2.96
CA PHE A 206 2.28 -5.65 1.72
C PHE A 206 3.06 -4.73 0.78
N ALA A 207 2.60 -3.50 0.55
CA ALA A 207 3.26 -2.55 -0.33
C ALA A 207 4.68 -2.21 0.14
N TRP A 208 4.89 -2.12 1.46
CA TRP A 208 6.23 -1.97 2.04
C TRP A 208 7.11 -3.20 1.83
N VAL A 209 6.57 -4.41 2.07
CA VAL A 209 7.32 -5.66 1.83
C VAL A 209 7.66 -5.82 0.35
N LEU A 210 6.77 -5.39 -0.56
CA LEU A 210 7.03 -5.38 -1.98
C LEU A 210 8.18 -4.41 -2.33
N ALA A 211 8.17 -3.18 -1.81
CA ALA A 211 9.28 -2.23 -2.02
C ALA A 211 10.62 -2.83 -1.55
N TYR A 212 10.63 -3.41 -0.35
CA TYR A 212 11.78 -4.11 0.20
C TYR A 212 12.25 -5.28 -0.69
N ALA A 213 11.35 -6.17 -1.10
CA ALA A 213 11.66 -7.34 -1.93
C ALA A 213 12.17 -6.95 -3.35
N LEU A 214 11.71 -5.79 -3.85
CA LEU A 214 12.21 -5.22 -5.09
C LEU A 214 13.54 -4.48 -4.92
N GLY A 215 14.08 -4.38 -3.71
CA GLY A 215 15.44 -3.91 -3.45
C GLY A 215 15.56 -2.46 -2.96
N ALA A 216 14.44 -1.77 -2.67
CA ALA A 216 14.48 -0.42 -2.15
C ALA A 216 15.27 -0.37 -0.83
N LYS A 217 16.24 0.55 -0.74
CA LYS A 217 17.06 0.76 0.48
C LYS A 217 16.48 1.83 1.38
N THR A 218 15.72 2.76 0.81
CA THR A 218 14.99 3.79 1.55
C THR A 218 13.52 3.72 1.16
N ILE A 219 12.65 3.52 2.15
CA ILE A 219 11.20 3.41 1.93
C ILE A 219 10.50 4.53 2.70
N GLY A 220 9.94 5.50 1.98
CA GLY A 220 9.02 6.47 2.54
C GLY A 220 7.64 5.84 2.73
N THR A 221 6.92 6.24 3.76
CA THR A 221 5.51 5.87 3.97
C THR A 221 4.68 7.14 4.13
N PHE A 222 3.62 7.28 3.34
CA PHE A 222 2.75 8.46 3.36
C PHE A 222 1.28 8.05 3.44
N GLY A 223 0.53 8.66 4.35
CA GLY A 223 -0.88 8.32 4.60
C GLY A 223 -1.09 6.98 5.32
N ILE A 224 -0.05 6.41 5.92
CA ILE A 224 -0.13 5.19 6.74
C ILE A 224 -0.11 5.59 8.21
N THR A 225 -1.29 5.75 8.81
CA THR A 225 -1.42 6.32 10.16
C THR A 225 -1.69 5.28 11.23
N HIS A 226 -2.26 4.14 10.84
CA HIS A 226 -2.80 3.10 11.71
C HIS A 226 -3.71 3.64 12.84
N SER A 227 -4.40 4.73 12.56
CA SER A 227 -5.24 5.47 13.51
C SER A 227 -6.21 6.36 12.73
N PHE A 228 -7.16 6.93 13.46
CA PHE A 228 -8.21 7.81 12.95
C PHE A 228 -8.20 9.16 13.69
N ASP A 229 -8.65 10.23 13.03
CA ASP A 229 -8.84 11.53 13.70
C ASP A 229 -10.10 11.49 14.58
N SER A 230 -11.08 10.68 14.18
CA SER A 230 -12.35 10.48 14.88
C SER A 230 -12.78 9.02 14.88
N MET A 231 -13.43 8.54 15.95
CA MET A 231 -14.01 7.19 15.98
C MET A 231 -15.02 6.95 14.86
N ALA A 232 -15.66 8.00 14.34
CA ALA A 232 -16.62 7.91 13.24
C ALA A 232 -15.98 7.43 11.91
N GLU A 233 -14.65 7.48 11.82
CA GLU A 233 -13.90 7.07 10.62
C GLU A 233 -13.51 5.58 10.66
N THR A 234 -13.78 4.85 11.74
CA THR A 234 -13.43 3.43 11.82
C THR A 234 -14.11 2.61 10.72
N GLU A 235 -13.37 1.67 10.14
CA GLU A 235 -13.91 0.65 9.23
C GLU A 235 -14.54 -0.53 10.00
N TYR A 236 -14.46 -0.53 11.34
CA TYR A 236 -14.97 -1.58 12.21
C TYR A 236 -15.99 -1.02 13.23
N PRO A 237 -17.22 -0.72 12.79
CA PRO A 237 -18.26 -0.25 13.70
C PRO A 237 -18.48 -1.23 14.86
N GLY A 238 -18.53 -0.70 16.08
CA GLY A 238 -18.73 -1.49 17.30
C GLY A 238 -17.48 -2.14 17.89
N ALA A 239 -16.31 -2.03 17.23
CA ALA A 239 -15.04 -2.35 17.89
C ALA A 239 -14.78 -1.38 19.05
N ALA A 240 -14.06 -1.84 20.08
CA ALA A 240 -13.61 -0.96 21.14
C ALA A 240 -12.50 -0.04 20.63
N HIS A 241 -12.67 1.26 20.81
CA HIS A 241 -11.68 2.28 20.47
C HIS A 241 -10.96 2.77 21.71
N GLU A 242 -9.69 3.10 21.54
CA GLU A 242 -8.89 3.80 22.53
C GLU A 242 -8.43 5.14 21.96
N ARG A 243 -8.34 6.12 22.85
CA ARG A 243 -7.71 7.42 22.56
C ARG A 243 -6.23 7.34 22.91
N ILE A 244 -5.37 7.72 21.97
CA ILE A 244 -3.92 7.67 22.11
C ILE A 244 -3.33 9.05 21.82
N GLU A 245 -2.41 9.51 22.67
CA GLU A 245 -1.61 10.70 22.40
C GLU A 245 -0.38 10.30 21.57
N GLY A 246 -0.39 10.65 20.29
CA GLY A 246 0.71 10.43 19.36
C GLY A 246 1.64 11.64 19.26
N LEU A 247 2.69 11.51 18.43
CA LEU A 247 3.67 12.59 18.22
C LEU A 247 3.04 13.88 17.66
N TYR A 248 1.99 13.73 16.86
CA TYR A 248 1.32 14.82 16.14
C TYR A 248 -0.06 15.15 16.69
N GLY A 249 -0.34 14.72 17.92
CA GLY A 249 -1.59 14.99 18.63
C GLY A 249 -2.38 13.73 18.97
N THR A 250 -3.59 13.95 19.45
CA THR A 250 -4.51 12.89 19.82
C THR A 250 -5.06 12.18 18.59
N CYS A 251 -5.13 10.86 18.62
CA CYS A 251 -5.84 10.04 17.65
C CYS A 251 -6.61 8.90 18.32
N TRP A 252 -7.40 8.18 17.52
CA TRP A 252 -8.13 6.99 17.92
C TRP A 252 -7.59 5.75 17.24
N GLN A 253 -7.61 4.62 17.93
CA GLN A 253 -7.21 3.34 17.39
C GLN A 253 -8.17 2.25 17.89
N ASP A 254 -8.43 1.24 17.07
CA ASP A 254 -9.10 0.00 17.50
C ASP A 254 -8.10 -1.16 17.54
N GLN A 255 -8.53 -2.31 18.06
CA GLN A 255 -7.67 -3.49 18.20
C GLN A 255 -7.07 -3.97 16.86
N THR A 256 -7.82 -3.83 15.75
CA THR A 256 -7.36 -4.24 14.42
C THR A 256 -6.25 -3.32 13.94
N TYR A 257 -6.46 -2.01 14.05
CA TYR A 257 -5.46 -1.01 13.67
C TYR A 257 -4.22 -1.04 14.58
N ARG A 258 -4.38 -1.39 15.87
CA ARG A 258 -3.23 -1.67 16.76
C ARG A 258 -2.42 -2.85 16.26
N PHE A 259 -3.09 -3.96 15.93
CA PHE A 259 -2.43 -5.14 15.38
C PHE A 259 -1.68 -4.82 14.07
N TYR A 260 -2.29 -4.03 13.19
CA TYR A 260 -1.66 -3.55 11.96
C TYR A 260 -0.42 -2.70 12.25
N ASN A 261 -0.50 -1.76 13.18
CA ASN A 261 0.66 -0.95 13.58
C ASN A 261 1.81 -1.82 14.11
N ASP A 262 1.51 -2.72 15.06
CA ASP A 262 2.51 -3.61 15.65
C ASP A 262 3.17 -4.51 14.61
N THR A 263 2.37 -5.03 13.68
CA THR A 263 2.87 -5.89 12.59
C THR A 263 3.73 -5.10 11.62
N TYR A 264 3.31 -3.90 11.25
CA TYR A 264 4.06 -3.02 10.36
C TYR A 264 5.41 -2.63 10.99
N LEU A 265 5.42 -2.21 12.26
CA LEU A 265 6.65 -1.85 12.98
C LEU A 265 7.60 -3.04 13.14
N LYS A 266 7.09 -4.28 13.27
CA LYS A 266 7.91 -5.49 13.25
C LYS A 266 8.56 -5.70 11.87
N LEU A 267 7.81 -5.55 10.78
CA LEU A 267 8.36 -5.66 9.42
C LEU A 267 9.47 -4.63 9.18
N ILE A 268 9.25 -3.37 9.58
CA ILE A 268 10.27 -2.31 9.51
C ILE A 268 11.53 -2.70 10.29
N ARG A 269 11.37 -3.19 11.52
CA ARG A 269 12.51 -3.62 12.35
C ARG A 269 13.30 -4.75 11.68
N GLU A 270 12.63 -5.69 11.03
CA GLU A 270 13.31 -6.76 10.30
C GLU A 270 14.07 -6.22 9.08
N GLY A 271 13.44 -5.40 8.23
CA GLY A 271 14.17 -4.80 7.10
C GLY A 271 15.32 -3.89 7.53
N LYS A 272 15.24 -3.25 8.70
CA LYS A 272 16.35 -2.46 9.25
C LYS A 272 17.61 -3.32 9.49
N LYS A 273 17.46 -4.60 9.85
CA LYS A 273 18.60 -5.53 9.97
C LYS A 273 19.31 -5.76 8.63
N ASP A 274 18.58 -5.62 7.53
CA ASP A 274 19.08 -5.73 6.16
C ASP A 274 19.51 -4.37 5.56
N GLY A 275 19.59 -3.34 6.40
CA GLY A 275 20.02 -2.00 6.02
C GLY A 275 18.94 -1.15 5.35
N VAL A 276 17.66 -1.52 5.45
CA VAL A 276 16.55 -0.71 4.94
C VAL A 276 16.25 0.44 5.91
N GLU A 277 16.09 1.64 5.38
CA GLU A 277 15.62 2.80 6.13
C GLU A 277 14.15 3.06 5.84
N THR A 278 13.32 3.17 6.89
CA THR A 278 11.92 3.54 6.75
C THR A 278 11.68 4.95 7.27
N ILE A 279 10.97 5.76 6.49
CA ILE A 279 10.71 7.17 6.77
C ILE A 279 9.21 7.42 6.76
N ASN A 280 8.64 7.83 7.90
CA ASN A 280 7.24 8.23 7.96
C ASN A 280 7.09 9.68 7.53
N CYS A 281 6.43 9.88 6.38
CA CYS A 281 6.14 11.15 5.73
C CYS A 281 4.76 11.73 6.10
N SER A 282 3.98 11.02 6.92
CA SER A 282 2.56 11.32 7.12
C SER A 282 2.32 12.50 8.07
N LYS A 283 3.27 12.79 8.97
CA LYS A 283 3.12 13.79 10.06
C LYS A 283 1.81 13.62 10.84
N ALA A 284 1.38 12.37 11.00
CA ALA A 284 0.15 11.96 11.65
C ALA A 284 0.25 10.51 12.14
N GLY A 285 -0.71 10.10 12.96
CA GLY A 285 -0.92 8.72 13.39
C GLY A 285 0.13 8.16 14.36
N LEU A 286 0.37 6.86 14.26
CA LEU A 286 1.07 6.07 15.28
C LEU A 286 2.25 5.25 14.75
N LEU A 287 2.63 5.45 13.47
CA LEU A 287 3.77 4.79 12.87
C LEU A 287 5.09 5.48 13.26
N TYR A 288 5.47 5.36 14.52
CA TYR A 288 6.71 5.94 15.07
C TYR A 288 7.36 4.98 16.07
N ASN A 289 8.67 4.74 15.94
CA ASN A 289 9.53 4.12 16.95
C ASN A 289 11.00 4.39 16.60
N SER A 290 11.94 3.78 17.33
CA SER A 290 13.39 3.94 17.09
C SER A 290 13.90 3.44 15.74
N ASN A 291 13.08 2.72 14.96
CA ASN A 291 13.42 2.21 13.63
C ASN A 291 12.75 3.00 12.49
N VAL A 292 11.96 4.04 12.82
CA VAL A 292 11.25 4.88 11.85
C VAL A 292 11.77 6.31 11.97
N ILE A 293 12.27 6.85 10.87
CA ILE A 293 12.67 8.25 10.78
C ILE A 293 11.42 9.08 10.51
N ASP A 294 11.24 10.16 11.25
CA ASP A 294 10.16 11.10 11.01
C ASP A 294 10.65 12.25 10.11
N MET A 295 9.94 12.51 9.01
CA MET A 295 10.30 13.49 7.98
C MET A 295 9.01 13.99 7.31
N SER A 296 8.94 15.22 6.81
CA SER A 296 7.77 15.65 6.02
C SER A 296 7.83 15.02 4.63
N LEU A 297 6.69 14.96 3.94
CA LEU A 297 6.70 14.52 2.54
C LEU A 297 7.58 15.44 1.68
N GLN A 298 7.56 16.76 1.94
CA GLN A 298 8.41 17.72 1.23
C GLN A 298 9.90 17.38 1.38
N GLU A 299 10.39 17.26 2.61
CA GLU A 299 11.79 16.92 2.88
C GLU A 299 12.19 15.57 2.28
N TYR A 300 11.28 14.60 2.27
CA TYR A 300 11.52 13.30 1.64
C TYR A 300 11.69 13.44 0.13
N VAL A 301 10.80 14.17 -0.52
CA VAL A 301 10.86 14.40 -1.97
C VAL A 301 12.14 15.14 -2.34
N GLU A 302 12.49 16.22 -1.63
CA GLU A 302 13.72 16.98 -1.87
C GLU A 302 15.00 16.16 -1.65
N LYS A 303 14.99 15.20 -0.72
CA LYS A 303 16.17 14.39 -0.38
C LYS A 303 16.39 13.18 -1.27
N TYR A 304 15.32 12.60 -1.80
CA TYR A 304 15.35 11.31 -2.50
C TYR A 304 14.77 11.35 -3.92
N GLU A 305 14.77 12.54 -4.55
CA GLU A 305 14.59 12.74 -5.99
C GLU A 305 15.76 12.15 -6.81
#